data_AF-A0A2N8T3T1-F1
#
_entry.id   AF-A0A2N8T3T1-F1
#
_cell.length_a   1.000
_cell.length_b   1.000
_cell.length_c   1.000
_cell.angle_alpha   90.00
_cell.angle_beta   90.00
_cell.angle_gamma   90.00
#
_symmetry.space_group_name_H-M   'P 1'
#
loop_
_entity.id
_entity.type
_entity.pdbx_description
1 polymer ?
#
loop_
_entity_poly.entity_id
_entity_poly.type
_entity_poly.pdbx_seq_one_letter_code
_entity_poly.pdbx_strand_id
1 'polypeptide(L)'
;MRKDKKQVIGDEIADESIKLFLQPEPADDTPPSLHKLVKAYRGLRLDDFERFLGFFVAAGYDLGARNAKGQDFIDLVADQRHARPYIELVEAMRG
;
A
#
# COMPACT_ATOMS: atom_id res chain seq x y z
N MET A 1 -27.07 31.09 0.99
CA MET A 1 -27.55 29.83 1.58
C MET A 1 -26.65 28.70 1.08
N ARG A 2 -25.90 28.06 1.97
CA ARG A 2 -24.86 27.07 1.65
C ARG A 2 -25.55 25.77 1.25
N LYS A 3 -25.42 25.37 -0.01
CA LYS A 3 -25.84 24.03 -0.43
C LYS A 3 -24.72 23.07 -0.07
N ASP A 4 -25.10 22.05 0.66
CA ASP A 4 -24.28 20.99 1.20
C ASP A 4 -23.34 20.43 0.14
N LYS A 5 -22.03 20.58 0.35
CA LYS A 5 -21.07 19.65 -0.22
C LYS A 5 -21.33 18.31 0.47
N LYS A 6 -22.30 17.54 -0.04
CA LYS A 6 -22.20 16.09 0.01
C LYS A 6 -20.85 15.79 -0.62
N GLN A 7 -19.87 15.52 0.24
CA GLN A 7 -18.62 14.91 -0.19
C GLN A 7 -19.06 13.65 -0.93
N VAL A 8 -18.87 13.62 -2.24
CA VAL A 8 -18.98 12.38 -2.99
C VAL A 8 -17.86 11.53 -2.42
N ILE A 9 -18.22 10.62 -1.50
CA ILE A 9 -17.34 9.57 -1.00
C ILE A 9 -17.08 8.72 -2.24
N GLY A 10 -16.01 9.09 -2.95
CA GLY A 10 -15.69 8.59 -4.29
C GLY A 10 -15.57 7.09 -4.25
N ASP A 11 -16.18 6.46 -5.24
CA ASP A 11 -16.42 5.03 -5.37
C ASP A 11 -15.23 4.18 -4.90
N GLU A 12 -15.51 3.19 -4.03
CA GLU A 12 -14.57 2.10 -3.73
C GLU A 12 -14.09 1.51 -5.06
N ILE A 13 -12.77 1.39 -5.24
CA ILE A 13 -12.25 0.76 -6.45
C ILE A 13 -12.47 -0.75 -6.37
N ALA A 14 -12.75 -1.38 -7.51
CA ALA A 14 -12.95 -2.81 -7.58
C ALA A 14 -11.64 -3.58 -7.26
N ASP A 15 -11.77 -4.83 -6.79
CA ASP A 15 -10.62 -5.68 -6.49
C ASP A 15 -9.69 -5.88 -7.70
N GLU A 16 -10.25 -5.92 -8.91
CA GLU A 16 -9.49 -5.98 -10.15
C GLU A 16 -8.57 -4.76 -10.30
N SER A 17 -9.06 -3.56 -9.96
CA SER A 17 -8.26 -2.34 -9.99
C SER A 17 -7.18 -2.34 -8.91
N ILE A 18 -7.46 -2.88 -7.72
CA ILE A 18 -6.47 -3.05 -6.65
C ILE A 18 -5.36 -4.00 -7.09
N LYS A 19 -5.70 -5.12 -7.73
CA LYS A 19 -4.71 -6.10 -8.23
C LYS A 19 -3.78 -5.54 -9.30
N LEU A 20 -4.16 -4.46 -10.00
CA LEU A 20 -3.25 -3.79 -10.94
C LEU A 20 -2.00 -3.24 -10.25
N PHE A 21 -2.03 -2.97 -8.93
CA PHE A 21 -0.85 -2.55 -8.17
C PHE A 21 0.17 -3.67 -7.94
N LEU A 22 -0.16 -4.92 -8.26
CA LEU A 22 0.77 -6.05 -8.25
C LEU A 22 1.54 -6.21 -9.56
N GLN A 23 1.20 -5.47 -10.62
CA GLN A 23 1.85 -5.57 -11.93
C GLN A 23 3.15 -4.75 -12.09
N PRO A 24 3.31 -3.58 -11.45
CA PRO A 24 4.49 -2.75 -11.66
C PRO A 24 5.78 -3.41 -11.16
N GLU A 25 6.77 -3.49 -12.03
CA GLU A 25 8.11 -3.92 -11.69
C GLU A 25 9.04 -2.73 -11.41
N PRO A 26 9.97 -2.85 -10.45
CA PRO A 26 10.98 -1.84 -10.19
C PRO A 26 11.90 -1.69 -11.40
N ALA A 27 12.33 -0.45 -11.67
CA ALA A 27 13.31 -0.15 -12.70
C ALA A 27 14.76 -0.23 -12.18
N ASP A 28 14.93 -0.48 -10.89
CA ASP A 28 16.19 -0.56 -10.16
C ASP A 28 16.26 -1.84 -9.31
N ASP A 29 17.31 -2.00 -8.52
CA ASP A 29 17.55 -3.17 -7.65
C ASP A 29 16.63 -3.22 -6.41
N THR A 30 15.57 -2.40 -6.35
CA THR A 30 14.59 -2.50 -5.27
C THR A 30 13.86 -3.84 -5.38
N PRO A 31 13.65 -4.57 -4.26
CA PRO A 31 12.85 -5.80 -4.32
C PRO A 31 11.44 -5.53 -4.88
N PRO A 32 10.92 -6.39 -5.77
CA PRO A 32 9.59 -6.24 -6.35
C PRO A 32 8.49 -6.06 -5.30
N SER A 33 8.56 -6.82 -4.20
CA SER A 33 7.62 -6.74 -3.07
C SER A 33 7.61 -5.34 -2.45
N LEU A 34 8.78 -4.78 -2.14
CA LEU A 34 8.89 -3.44 -1.54
C LEU A 34 8.42 -2.35 -2.51
N HIS A 35 8.78 -2.45 -3.79
CA HIS A 35 8.35 -1.50 -4.81
C HIS A 35 6.82 -1.43 -4.93
N LYS A 36 6.17 -2.59 -5.05
CA LYS A 36 4.71 -2.70 -5.17
C LYS A 36 4.00 -2.20 -3.94
N LEU A 37 4.51 -2.53 -2.74
CA LEU A 37 3.95 -2.08 -1.46
C LEU A 37 4.00 -0.56 -1.30
N VAL A 38 5.14 0.08 -1.59
CA VAL A 38 5.28 1.54 -1.57
C VAL A 38 4.39 2.21 -2.63
N LYS A 39 4.25 1.60 -3.81
CA LYS A 39 3.39 2.11 -4.88
C LYS A 39 1.91 2.06 -4.50
N ALA A 40 1.46 0.95 -3.90
CA ALA A 40 0.11 0.81 -3.37
C ALA A 40 -0.17 1.84 -2.28
N TYR A 41 0.75 2.03 -1.32
CA TYR A 41 0.61 3.04 -0.26
C TYR A 41 0.40 4.47 -0.81
N ARG A 42 1.07 4.81 -1.92
CA ARG A 42 0.95 6.14 -2.53
C ARG A 42 -0.31 6.31 -3.38
N GLY A 43 -0.95 5.21 -3.81
CA GLY A 43 -2.06 5.23 -4.75
C GLY A 43 -3.40 4.79 -4.18
N LEU A 44 -3.40 4.06 -3.06
CA LEU A 44 -4.59 3.49 -2.43
C LEU A 44 -4.94 4.22 -1.14
N ARG A 45 -6.23 4.23 -0.83
CA ARG A 45 -6.73 4.66 0.49
C ARG A 45 -6.50 3.54 1.49
N LEU A 46 -6.69 3.83 2.77
CA LEU A 46 -6.43 2.86 3.84
C LEU A 46 -7.21 1.56 3.66
N ASP A 47 -8.52 1.65 3.42
CA ASP A 47 -9.40 0.49 3.26
C ASP A 47 -9.05 -0.34 2.01
N ASP A 48 -8.71 0.32 0.89
CA ASP A 48 -8.26 -0.35 -0.33
C ASP A 48 -6.87 -0.99 -0.15
N PHE A 49 -6.00 -0.36 0.64
CA PHE A 49 -4.67 -0.86 0.94
C PHE A 49 -4.74 -2.12 1.82
N GLU A 50 -5.65 -2.19 2.78
CA GLU A 50 -5.90 -3.41 3.55
C GLU A 50 -6.27 -4.59 2.63
N ARG A 51 -7.19 -4.37 1.69
CA ARG A 51 -7.56 -5.38 0.66
C ARG A 51 -6.37 -5.75 -0.22
N PHE A 52 -5.57 -4.76 -0.64
CA PHE A 52 -4.34 -4.97 -1.39
C PHE A 52 -3.37 -5.89 -0.67
N LEU A 53 -3.15 -5.70 0.64
CA LEU A 53 -2.24 -6.55 1.43
C LEU A 53 -2.65 -8.02 1.38
N GLY A 54 -3.96 -8.31 1.41
CA GLY A 54 -4.48 -9.66 1.22
C GLY A 54 -4.07 -10.26 -0.12
N PHE A 55 -4.25 -9.52 -1.23
CA PHE A 55 -3.82 -9.98 -2.55
C PHE A 55 -2.30 -10.08 -2.69
N PHE A 56 -1.57 -9.18 -2.05
CA PHE A 56 -0.11 -9.13 -2.07
C PHE A 56 0.51 -10.37 -1.44
N VAL A 57 0.05 -10.74 -0.22
CA VAL A 57 0.50 -11.96 0.46
C VAL A 57 0.02 -13.21 -0.29
N ALA A 58 -1.23 -13.22 -0.79
CA ALA A 58 -1.75 -14.35 -1.58
C ALA A 58 -0.98 -14.57 -2.90
N ALA A 59 -0.40 -13.51 -3.48
CA ALA A 59 0.47 -13.59 -4.64
C ALA A 59 1.91 -14.03 -4.31
N GLY A 60 2.23 -14.27 -3.04
CA GLY A 60 3.54 -14.72 -2.58
C GLY A 60 4.57 -13.61 -2.39
N TYR A 61 4.15 -12.34 -2.33
CA TYR A 61 5.07 -11.24 -2.04
C TYR A 61 5.37 -11.11 -0.56
N ASP A 62 6.60 -10.70 -0.26
CA ASP A 62 7.11 -10.56 1.10
C ASP A 62 6.89 -9.15 1.66
N LEU A 63 6.13 -9.04 2.75
CA LEU A 63 5.91 -7.79 3.46
C LEU A 63 7.16 -7.29 4.18
N GLY A 64 8.13 -8.17 4.48
CA GLY A 64 9.40 -7.88 5.13
C GLY A 64 10.54 -7.52 4.17
N ALA A 65 10.26 -7.36 2.87
CA ALA A 65 11.29 -7.07 1.88
C ALA A 65 12.03 -5.75 2.17
N ARG A 66 13.36 -5.79 2.07
CA ARG A 66 14.25 -4.66 2.37
C ARG A 66 15.05 -4.24 1.15
N ASN A 67 15.20 -2.93 0.95
CA ASN A 67 16.04 -2.41 -0.12
C ASN A 67 17.54 -2.65 0.15
N ALA A 68 18.39 -2.22 -0.78
CA ALA A 68 19.85 -2.32 -0.64
C ALA A 68 20.44 -1.60 0.59
N LYS A 69 19.69 -0.68 1.22
CA LYS A 69 20.07 0.01 2.46
C LYS A 69 19.58 -0.69 3.72
N GLY A 70 18.91 -1.84 3.58
CA GLY A 70 18.32 -2.58 4.69
C GLY A 70 17.00 -1.99 5.21
N GLN A 71 16.42 -1.01 4.53
CA GLN A 71 15.17 -0.37 4.92
C GLN A 71 13.98 -1.13 4.36
N ASP A 72 12.98 -1.39 5.20
CA ASP A 72 11.71 -1.99 4.79
C ASP A 72 10.63 -0.92 4.51
N PHE A 73 9.39 -1.36 4.25
CA PHE A 73 8.29 -0.44 4.02
C PHE A 73 8.07 0.55 5.17
N ILE A 74 8.10 0.06 6.42
CA ILE A 74 7.84 0.86 7.61
C ILE A 74 8.91 1.94 7.74
N ASP A 75 10.19 1.56 7.60
CA ASP A 75 11.32 2.49 7.63
C ASP A 75 11.19 3.60 6.58
N LEU A 76 10.67 3.27 5.39
CA LEU A 76 10.54 4.21 4.27
C LEU A 76 9.38 5.21 4.45
N VAL A 77 8.33 4.84 5.18
CA VAL A 77 7.13 5.69 5.35
C VAL A 77 6.96 6.24 6.76
N ALA A 78 7.79 5.84 7.74
CA ALA A 78 7.69 6.23 9.14
C ALA A 78 7.58 7.76 9.36
N ASP A 79 8.33 8.55 8.59
CA ASP A 79 8.33 10.01 8.71
C ASP A 79 7.08 10.69 8.13
N GLN A 80 6.20 9.95 7.44
CA GLN A 80 5.01 10.51 6.81
C GLN A 80 3.87 10.65 7.82
N ARG A 81 3.30 11.86 7.89
CA ARG A 81 2.21 12.22 8.84
C ARG A 81 1.02 11.25 8.84
N HIS A 82 0.72 10.63 7.69
CA HIS A 82 -0.43 9.76 7.50
C HIS A 82 -0.07 8.29 7.27
N ALA A 83 1.20 7.91 7.44
CA ALA A 83 1.62 6.51 7.27
C ALA A 83 1.20 5.60 8.43
N ARG A 84 0.97 6.16 9.63
CA ARG A 84 0.73 5.36 10.84
C ARG A 84 -0.35 4.27 10.66
N PRO A 85 -1.55 4.56 10.13
CA PRO A 85 -2.56 3.52 9.93
C PRO A 85 -2.14 2.43 8.93
N TYR A 86 -1.34 2.77 7.92
CA TYR A 86 -0.84 1.80 6.93
C TYR A 86 0.25 0.91 7.52
N ILE A 87 1.13 1.48 8.35
CA ILE A 87 2.15 0.73 9.10
C ILE A 87 1.47 -0.31 9.98
N GLU A 88 0.44 0.08 10.72
CA GLU A 88 -0.31 -0.81 11.61
C GLU A 88 -0.93 -2.00 10.85
N LEU A 89 -1.46 -1.79 9.65
CA LEU A 89 -1.96 -2.87 8.80
C LEU A 89 -0.84 -3.83 8.34
N VAL A 90 0.32 -3.30 7.96
CA VAL A 90 1.47 -4.12 7.55
C VAL A 90 2.03 -4.92 8.73
N GLU A 91 2.14 -4.32 9.91
CA GLU A 91 2.55 -5.00 11.13
C GLU A 91 1.58 -6.11 11.52
N ALA A 92 0.27 -5.86 11.42
CA ALA A 92 -0.77 -6.85 11.71
C ALA A 92 -0.71 -8.07 10.78
N MET A 93 -0.31 -7.89 9.51
CA MET A 93 -0.19 -8.98 8.53
C MET A 93 1.13 -9.75 8.61
N ARG A 94 2.14 -9.22 9.31
CA ARG A 94 3.45 -9.87 9.52
C ARG A 94 3.47 -10.81 10.73
N GLY A 95 2.61 -10.55 11.72
CA GLY A 95 2.49 -11.31 12.97
C GLY A 95 1.60 -12.53 12.83
#